data_AF-T1AW55-F1
#
_entry.id   AF-T1AW55-F1
#
_cell.length_a   1.000
_cell.length_b   1.000
_cell.length_c   1.000
_cell.angle_alpha   90.00
_cell.angle_beta   90.00
_cell.angle_gamma   90.00
#
_symmetry.space_group_name_H-M   'P 1'
#
loop_
_entity.id
_entity.type
_entity.pdbx_description
1 polymer ?
#
loop_
_entity_poly.entity_id
_entity_poly.type
_entity_poly.pdbx_seq_one_letter_code
_entity_poly.pdbx_strand_id
1 'polypeptide(L)'
;MDDGSRDASWALAQGFARRDARVHGLKLSRNFGKETALTAGLDAVARAGNVAACVVIDADLQDPPEVIPELIARWREGADMV
;
A
#
# COMPACT_ATOMS: atom_id res chain seq x y z
N MET A 1 -4.50 2.95 0.67
CA MET A 1 -5.49 3.14 -0.41
C MET A 1 -6.87 3.05 0.20
N ASP A 2 -7.78 3.96 -0.13
CA ASP A 2 -9.20 3.89 0.24
C ASP A 2 -10.04 3.81 -1.04
N ASP A 3 -10.77 2.71 -1.22
CA ASP A 3 -11.60 2.44 -2.41
C ASP A 3 -13.08 2.79 -2.15
N GLY A 4 -13.32 4.01 -1.67
CA GLY A 4 -14.67 4.49 -1.42
C GLY A 4 -15.31 3.92 -0.15
N SER A 5 -14.55 3.85 0.95
CA SER A 5 -15.09 3.42 2.24
C SER A 5 -16.19 4.36 2.73
N ARG A 6 -17.19 3.78 3.40
CA ARG A 6 -18.35 4.51 3.98
C ARG A 6 -18.29 4.63 5.50
N ASP A 7 -17.25 4.08 6.11
CA ASP A 7 -16.98 4.13 7.54
C ASP A 7 -15.87 5.15 7.86
N ALA A 8 -15.28 5.04 9.04
CA ALA A 8 -14.23 5.93 9.50
C ALA A 8 -12.84 5.65 8.90
N SER A 9 -12.67 4.64 8.03
CA SER A 9 -11.36 4.19 7.54
C SER A 9 -10.52 5.33 6.94
N TRP A 10 -11.11 6.15 6.07
CA TRP A 10 -10.41 7.31 5.49
C TRP A 10 -10.04 8.38 6.52
N ALA A 11 -10.92 8.63 7.50
CA ALA A 11 -10.64 9.61 8.55
C ALA A 11 -9.48 9.17 9.44
N LEU A 12 -9.42 7.87 9.76
CA LEU A 12 -8.33 7.26 10.51
C LEU A 12 -7.02 7.30 9.72
N ALA A 13 -7.03 6.92 8.44
CA ALA A 13 -5.87 6.98 7.56
C ALA A 13 -5.28 8.41 7.47
N GLN A 14 -6.12 9.44 7.32
CA GLN A 14 -5.69 10.83 7.38
C GLN A 14 -5.14 11.24 8.76
N GLY A 15 -5.69 10.66 9.83
CA GLY A 15 -5.17 10.83 11.19
C GLY A 15 -3.73 10.32 11.31
N PHE A 16 -3.44 9.15 10.74
CA PHE A 16 -2.09 8.57 10.70
C PHE A 16 -1.14 9.38 9.82
N ALA A 17 -1.56 9.76 8.61
CA ALA A 17 -0.74 10.57 7.69
C ALA A 17 -0.33 11.93 8.28
N ARG A 18 -1.17 12.53 9.14
CA ARG A 18 -0.83 13.78 9.84
C ARG A 18 0.23 13.61 10.94
N ARG A 19 0.42 12.39 11.44
CA ARG A 19 1.35 12.09 12.55
C ARG A 19 2.65 11.45 12.09
N ASP A 20 2.61 10.78 10.95
CA ASP A 20 3.75 10.05 10.39
C ASP A 20 3.90 10.36 8.90
N ALA A 21 4.97 11.07 8.55
CA ALA A 21 5.28 11.46 7.18
C ALA A 21 5.57 10.27 6.25
N ARG A 22 5.76 9.05 6.81
CA ARG A 22 5.89 7.82 6.02
C ARG A 22 4.53 7.34 5.51
N VAL A 23 3.43 7.74 6.15
CA VAL A 23 2.08 7.31 5.81
C VAL A 23 1.46 8.26 4.81
N HIS A 24 1.13 7.73 3.62
CA HIS A 24 0.49 8.48 2.55
C HIS A 24 -0.90 7.90 2.28
N GLY A 25 -1.92 8.75 2.32
CA GLY A 25 -3.29 8.37 1.99
C GLY A 25 -3.63 8.69 0.55
N LEU A 26 -4.13 7.70 -0.20
CA LEU A 26 -4.74 7.90 -1.52
C LEU A 26 -6.18 7.38 -1.45
N LYS A 27 -7.13 8.26 -1.77
CA LYS A 27 -8.57 7.97 -1.79
C LYS A 27 -9.09 8.03 -3.21
N LEU A 28 -9.74 6.95 -3.63
CA LEU A 28 -10.44 6.90 -4.91
C LEU A 28 -11.79 7.62 -4.80
N SER A 29 -12.26 8.16 -5.93
CA SER A 29 -13.47 8.97 -5.98
C SER A 29 -14.75 8.20 -5.62
N ARG A 30 -14.73 6.88 -5.78
CA ARG A 30 -15.78 5.91 -5.43
C ARG A 30 -15.16 4.52 -5.32
N ASN A 31 -15.97 3.51 -5.05
CA ASN A 31 -15.56 2.11 -5.10
C ASN A 31 -15.38 1.65 -6.57
N PHE A 32 -14.21 1.11 -6.88
CA PHE A 32 -13.82 0.53 -8.16
C PHE A 32 -13.48 -0.96 -8.07
N GLY A 33 -13.30 -1.50 -6.87
CA GLY A 33 -12.90 -2.88 -6.63
C GLY A 33 -11.41 -3.04 -6.39
N LYS A 34 -11.05 -4.16 -5.74
CA LYS A 34 -9.70 -4.45 -5.23
C LYS A 34 -8.61 -4.31 -6.29
N GLU A 35 -8.79 -4.91 -7.47
CA GLU A 35 -7.77 -4.89 -8.53
C GLU A 35 -7.53 -3.48 -9.07
N THR A 36 -8.60 -2.69 -9.27
CA THR A 36 -8.45 -1.30 -9.75
C THR A 36 -7.79 -0.43 -8.69
N ALA A 37 -8.15 -0.62 -7.42
CA ALA A 37 -7.52 0.08 -6.32
C ALA A 37 -6.03 -0.28 -6.17
N LEU A 38 -5.68 -1.55 -6.35
CA LEU A 38 -4.30 -2.01 -6.35
C LEU A 38 -3.50 -1.37 -7.49
N THR A 39 -4.00 -1.42 -8.73
CA THR A 39 -3.34 -0.81 -9.89
C THR A 39 -3.13 0.70 -9.69
N ALA A 40 -4.13 1.43 -9.19
CA ALA A 40 -4.00 2.85 -8.90
C ALA A 40 -2.94 3.13 -7.81
N GLY A 41 -2.80 2.23 -6.83
CA GLY A 41 -1.75 2.29 -5.81
C GLY A 41 -0.36 2.08 -6.41
N LEU A 42 -0.19 1.08 -7.26
CA LEU A 42 1.07 0.80 -7.96
C LEU A 42 1.48 1.98 -8.86
N ASP A 43 0.53 2.54 -9.61
CA ASP A 43 0.76 3.73 -10.44
C ASP A 43 1.23 4.93 -9.61
N ALA A 44 0.64 5.15 -8.44
CA ALA A 44 1.03 6.24 -7.55
C ALA A 44 2.46 6.03 -7.00
N VAL A 45 2.80 4.80 -6.60
CA VAL A 45 4.14 4.43 -6.11
C VAL A 45 5.18 4.59 -7.21
N ALA A 46 4.90 4.14 -8.43
CA ALA A 46 5.80 4.29 -9.57
C ALA A 46 6.08 5.76 -9.90
N ARG A 47 5.10 6.66 -9.70
CA ARG A 47 5.22 8.10 -9.94
C ARG A 47 5.89 8.87 -8.80
N ALA A 48 5.88 8.35 -7.57
CA ALA A 48 6.46 9.03 -6.41
C ALA A 48 7.98 9.28 -6.56
N GLY A 49 8.65 8.49 -7.43
CA GLY A 49 10.09 8.51 -7.61
C GLY A 49 10.82 7.90 -6.41
N ASN A 50 12.02 7.38 -6.65
CA ASN A 50 12.87 6.80 -5.59
C ASN A 50 12.25 5.59 -4.84
N VAL A 51 11.61 4.69 -5.58
CA VAL A 51 11.10 3.41 -5.06
C VAL A 51 11.88 2.28 -5.71
N ALA A 52 12.53 1.44 -4.91
CA ALA A 52 13.31 0.29 -5.41
C ALA A 52 12.50 -1.01 -5.46
N ALA A 53 11.51 -1.16 -4.59
CA ALA A 53 10.61 -2.31 -4.52
C ALA A 53 9.25 -1.88 -3.95
N CYS A 54 8.20 -2.62 -4.29
CA CYS A 54 6.86 -2.44 -3.75
C CYS A 54 6.38 -3.76 -3.11
N VAL A 55 5.73 -3.66 -1.96
CA VAL A 55 5.10 -4.79 -1.28
C VAL A 55 3.61 -4.50 -1.16
N VAL A 56 2.79 -5.48 -1.55
CA VAL A 56 1.33 -5.41 -1.48
C VAL A 56 0.88 -6.35 -0.36
N ILE A 57 0.04 -5.85 0.53
CA ILE A 57 -0.48 -6.60 1.68
C ILE A 57 -1.94 -6.21 1.92
N ASP A 58 -2.77 -7.18 2.31
CA ASP A 58 -4.15 -6.92 2.70
C ASP A 58 -4.25 -6.26 4.07
N ALA A 59 -5.26 -5.41 4.25
CA ALA A 59 -5.41 -4.58 5.45
C ALA A 59 -6.01 -5.33 6.66
N ASP A 60 -6.47 -6.56 6.47
CA ASP A 60 -7.11 -7.38 7.50
C ASP A 60 -6.12 -8.25 8.30
N LEU A 61 -4.82 -8.19 7.95
CA LEU A 61 -3.74 -8.94 8.58
C LEU A 61 -3.87 -10.46 8.45
N GLN A 62 -4.54 -10.95 7.40
CA GLN A 62 -4.46 -12.38 7.05
C GLN A 62 -3.04 -12.78 6.67
N ASP A 63 -2.29 -11.87 6.07
CA ASP A 63 -0.86 -12.00 5.81
C ASP A 63 -0.04 -11.32 6.93
N PRO A 64 0.90 -12.03 7.58
CA PRO A 64 1.72 -11.46 8.65
C PRO A 64 2.77 -10.48 8.10
N PRO A 65 2.78 -9.21 8.53
CA PRO A 65 3.74 -8.21 8.07
C PRO A 65 5.20 -8.55 8.45
N GLU A 66 5.41 -9.45 9.42
CA GLU A 66 6.72 -9.94 9.85
C GLU A 66 7.47 -10.72 8.77
N VAL A 67 6.78 -11.15 7.70
CA VAL A 67 7.40 -11.84 6.55
C VAL A 67 8.04 -10.86 5.55
N ILE A 68 7.65 -9.57 5.58
CA ILE A 68 8.16 -8.56 4.64
C ILE A 68 9.69 -8.46 4.62
N PRO A 69 10.42 -8.50 5.76
CA PRO A 69 11.89 -8.50 5.75
C PRO A 69 12.51 -9.69 5.00
N GLU A 70 11.88 -10.87 5.04
CA GLU A 70 12.33 -12.05 4.30
C GLU A 70 12.12 -11.87 2.79
N LEU A 71 10.97 -11.34 2.38
CA LEU A 71 10.69 -11.03 0.97
C LEU A 71 11.72 -10.04 0.42
N ILE A 72 12.07 -9.01 1.19
CA ILE A 72 13.08 -8.03 0.82
C ILE A 72 14.48 -8.66 0.71
N ALA A 73 14.82 -9.62 1.58
CA ALA A 73 16.10 -10.32 1.52
C ALA A 73 16.22 -11.11 0.20
N ARG A 74 15.18 -11.86 -0.17
CA ARG A 74 15.15 -12.63 -1.43
C ARG A 74 15.17 -11.74 -2.67
N TRP A 75 14.47 -10.60 -2.64
CA TRP A 75 14.54 -9.59 -3.71
C TRP A 75 15.98 -9.06 -3.88
N ARG A 76 16.68 -8.78 -2.77
CA ARG A 76 18.09 -8.33 -2.80
C ARG A 76 19.07 -9.38 -3.32
N GLU A 77 18.72 -10.67 -3.30
CA GLU A 77 19.52 -11.75 -3.89
C GLU A 77 19.40 -11.82 -5.42
N GLY A 78 18.59 -10.95 -6.03
CA GLY A 78 18.47 -10.82 -7.48
C GLY A 78 17.15 -11.34 -8.06
N ALA A 79 16.16 -11.68 -7.22
CA ALA A 79 14.82 -12.01 -7.68
C ALA A 79 14.06 -10.73 -8.07
N ASP A 80 13.46 -10.70 -9.27
CA ASP A 80 12.63 -9.57 -9.72
C ASP A 80 11.26 -9.53 -9.01
N MET A 81 10.72 -10.70 -8.65
CA MET A 81 9.52 -10.89 -7.83
C MET A 81 9.70 -12.07 -6.88
N VAL A 82 9.14 -11.96 -5.68
CA VAL A 82 9.21 -12.96 -4.60
C VAL A 82 7.80 -13.32 -4.15
#